data_AF-A0A2H3CQ52-F1
#
_entry.id   AF-A0A2H3CQ52-F1
#
_cell.length_a   1.000
_cell.length_b   1.000
_cell.length_c   1.000
_cell.angle_alpha   90.00
_cell.angle_beta   90.00
_cell.angle_gamma   90.00
#
_symmetry.space_group_name_H-M   'P 1'
#
loop_
_entity.id
_entity.type
_entity.pdbx_description
1 polymer ?
#
loop_
_entity_poly.entity_id
_entity_poly.type
_entity_poly.pdbx_seq_one_letter_code
_entity_poly.pdbx_strand_id
1 'polypeptide(L)'
;MTVSLVKKAKLASEQCQLHSQAHIELMQALLDLYFFAKWTVEVKAWEHDCTRTNPYYVTFKHISEVDIKLAIVWEEMEDVAKGFLELDESTSAGGFLALALYIEEEQ
;
A
#
# COMPACT_ATOMS: atom_id res chain seq x y z
N MET A 1 -14.01 -6.30 40.83
CA MET A 1 -12.73 -5.77 41.35
C MET A 1 -12.37 -4.53 40.55
N THR A 2 -12.53 -3.33 41.12
CA THR A 2 -12.23 -2.04 40.48
C THR A 2 -10.72 -1.78 40.53
N VAL A 3 -10.06 -1.80 39.37
CA VAL A 3 -8.64 -1.45 39.25
C VAL A 3 -8.46 0.03 39.62
N SER A 4 -7.59 0.33 40.58
CA SER A 4 -7.39 1.71 41.06
C SER A 4 -6.87 2.62 39.94
N LEU A 5 -7.20 3.91 40.01
CA LEU A 5 -6.79 4.92 39.03
C LEU A 5 -5.27 4.97 38.84
N VAL A 6 -4.50 4.72 39.91
CA VAL A 6 -3.03 4.65 39.86
C VAL A 6 -2.54 3.50 39.00
N LYS A 7 -3.17 2.32 39.11
CA LYS A 7 -2.84 1.17 38.26
C LYS A 7 -3.19 1.43 36.79
N LYS A 8 -4.31 2.11 36.53
CA LYS A 8 -4.70 2.51 35.17
C LYS A 8 -3.73 3.53 34.58
N ALA A 9 -3.32 4.54 35.36
CA ALA A 9 -2.36 5.55 34.93
C ALA A 9 -0.99 4.94 34.62
N LYS A 10 -0.52 4.01 35.46
CA LYS A 10 0.72 3.27 35.23
C LYS A 10 0.65 2.45 33.93
N LEU A 11 -0.43 1.69 33.74
CA LEU A 11 -0.63 0.90 32.53
C LEU A 11 -0.68 1.77 31.26
N ALA A 12 -1.39 2.91 31.33
CA ALA A 12 -1.46 3.86 30.22
C ALA A 12 -0.09 4.47 29.90
N SER A 13 0.73 4.78 30.92
CA SER A 13 2.09 5.29 30.72
C SER A 13 3.00 4.25 30.06
N GLU A 14 2.92 2.99 30.50
CA GLU A 14 3.69 1.88 29.91
C GLU A 14 3.26 1.62 28.46
N GLN A 15 1.96 1.63 28.17
CA GLN A 15 1.45 1.51 26.80
C GLN A 15 1.87 2.67 25.91
N CYS A 16 1.86 3.91 26.43
CA CYS A 16 2.29 5.09 25.69
C CYS A 16 3.79 5.02 25.33
N GLN A 17 4.63 4.54 26.26
CA GLN A 17 6.05 4.30 26.00
C GLN A 17 6.25 3.22 24.94
N LEU A 18 5.55 2.09 25.03
CA LEU A 18 5.62 1.02 24.02
C LEU A 18 5.22 1.52 22.63
N HIS A 19 4.12 2.27 22.53
CA HIS A 19 3.67 2.86 21.26
C HIS A 19 4.68 3.86 20.71
N SER A 20 5.27 4.70 21.57
CA SER A 20 6.28 5.67 21.15
C SER A 20 7.52 4.98 20.60
N GLN A 21 7.97 3.90 21.26
CA GLN A 21 9.12 3.12 20.82
C GLN A 21 8.86 2.42 19.49
N ALA A 22 7.72 1.74 19.35
CA ALA A 22 7.33 1.08 18.10
C ALA A 22 7.18 2.07 16.94
N HIS A 23 6.69 3.28 17.20
CA HIS A 23 6.63 4.34 16.20
C HIS A 23 8.04 4.74 15.73
N ILE A 24 8.97 4.97 16.66
CA ILE A 24 10.36 5.33 16.32
C ILE A 24 11.03 4.24 15.49
N GLU A 25 10.88 2.97 15.88
CA GLU A 25 11.46 1.83 15.16
C GLU A 25 10.89 1.71 13.74
N LEU A 26 9.57 1.89 13.59
CA LEU A 26 8.93 1.93 12.27
C LEU A 26 9.48 3.09 11.42
N MET A 27 9.67 4.27 12.02
CA MET A 27 10.20 5.43 11.29
C MET A 27 11.66 5.27 10.89
N GLN A 28 12.47 4.58 11.69
CA GLN A 28 13.85 4.24 11.35
C GLN A 28 13.94 3.16 10.27
N ALA A 29 12.95 2.26 10.20
CA ALA A 29 12.88 1.22 9.18
C ALA A 29 12.39 1.74 7.81
N LEU A 30 11.76 2.91 7.77
CA LEU A 30 11.38 3.55 6.49
C LEU A 30 12.65 4.05 5.78
N LEU A 31 12.90 3.50 4.60
CA LEU A 31 14.06 3.82 3.74
C LEU A 31 14.13 5.30 3.31
N ASP A 32 13.04 6.05 3.44
CA ASP A 32 12.98 7.44 2.98
C ASP A 32 12.20 8.34 3.95
N LEU A 33 12.96 9.15 4.70
CA LEU A 33 12.47 10.16 5.65
C LEU A 33 11.62 11.24 4.98
N TYR A 34 11.69 11.39 3.65
CA TYR A 34 10.82 12.29 2.89
C TYR A 34 9.34 11.94 3.10
N PHE A 35 8.99 10.65 3.07
CA PHE A 35 7.61 10.22 3.26
C PHE A 35 7.13 10.50 4.69
N PHE A 36 8.00 10.37 5.69
CA PHE A 36 7.64 10.72 7.07
C PHE A 36 7.32 12.21 7.23
N ALA A 37 8.18 13.08 6.68
CA ALA A 37 7.98 14.52 6.75
C ALA A 37 6.69 14.95 6.02
N LYS A 38 6.48 14.42 4.82
CA LYS A 38 5.28 14.68 4.02
C LYS A 38 4.01 14.20 4.73
N TRP A 39 4.02 12.95 5.20
CA TRP A 39 2.88 12.36 5.91
C TRP A 39 2.54 13.12 7.19
N THR A 40 3.55 13.54 7.97
CA THR A 40 3.34 14.33 9.18
C THR A 40 2.66 15.67 8.90
N VAL A 41 3.01 16.32 7.78
CA VAL A 41 2.36 17.56 7.35
C VAL A 41 0.91 17.31 6.96
N GLU A 42 0.63 16.25 6.22
CA GLU A 42 -0.73 15.88 5.78
C GLU A 42 -1.64 15.53 6.97
N VAL A 43 -1.13 14.80 7.96
CA VAL A 43 -1.87 14.48 9.21
C VAL A 43 -2.16 15.74 10.00
N LYS A 44 -1.16 16.58 10.27
CA LYS A 44 -1.38 17.84 11.02
C LYS A 44 -2.36 18.77 10.32
N ALA A 45 -2.28 18.84 9.00
CA ALA A 45 -3.20 19.60 8.17
C ALA A 45 -4.65 19.14 8.32
N TRP A 46 -4.87 17.83 8.37
CA TRP A 46 -6.19 17.24 8.56
C TRP A 46 -6.69 17.32 10.01
N GLU A 47 -5.82 17.11 11.00
CA GLU A 47 -6.17 17.28 12.42
C GLU A 47 -6.58 18.72 12.76
N HIS A 48 -5.99 19.70 12.07
CA HIS A 48 -6.35 21.11 12.20
C HIS A 48 -7.67 21.44 11.49
N ASP A 49 -7.96 20.79 10.35
CA ASP A 49 -9.16 20.99 9.56
C ASP A 49 -9.65 19.66 8.96
N CYS A 50 -10.63 19.07 9.64
CA CYS A 50 -11.20 17.79 9.26
C CYS A 50 -12.02 17.82 7.96
N THR A 51 -12.23 18.99 7.34
CA THR A 51 -12.87 19.09 6.02
C THR A 51 -11.91 18.79 4.87
N ARG A 52 -10.60 18.78 5.16
CA ARG A 52 -9.56 18.40 4.20
C ARG A 52 -9.56 16.89 3.96
N THR A 53 -8.95 16.48 2.85
CA THR A 53 -8.78 15.07 2.51
C THR A 53 -8.11 14.32 3.66
N ASN A 54 -8.77 13.28 4.16
CA ASN A 54 -8.23 12.46 5.23
C ASN A 54 -7.02 11.67 4.69
N PRO A 55 -5.80 11.86 5.25
CA PRO A 55 -4.61 11.19 4.76
C PRO A 55 -4.69 9.67 4.94
N TYR A 56 -5.48 9.18 5.90
CA TYR A 56 -5.73 7.75 6.10
C TYR A 56 -6.76 7.17 5.12
N TYR A 57 -7.47 8.01 4.36
CA TYR A 57 -8.45 7.56 3.40
C TYR A 57 -7.77 7.13 2.11
N VAL A 58 -7.61 5.82 1.95
CA VAL A 58 -7.11 5.23 0.70
C VAL A 58 -8.29 5.04 -0.25
N THR A 59 -8.35 5.82 -1.32
CA THR A 59 -9.19 5.48 -2.47
C THR A 59 -8.60 4.26 -3.15
N PHE A 60 -9.20 3.10 -2.93
CA PHE A 60 -8.95 1.93 -3.76
C PHE A 60 -9.51 2.23 -5.15
N LYS A 61 -8.62 2.54 -6.09
CA LYS A 61 -8.99 2.49 -7.50
C LYS A 61 -9.10 1.03 -7.85
N HIS A 62 -10.33 0.53 -7.98
CA HIS A 62 -10.55 -0.81 -8.50
C HIS A 62 -10.04 -0.80 -9.94
N ILE A 63 -8.87 -1.39 -10.16
CA ILE A 63 -8.40 -1.70 -11.50
C ILE A 63 -9.26 -2.87 -11.98
N SER A 64 -9.89 -2.71 -13.13
CA SER A 64 -10.63 -3.82 -13.73
C SER A 64 -9.66 -4.79 -14.40
N GLU A 65 -10.07 -6.03 -14.58
CA GLU A 65 -9.29 -7.02 -15.34
C GLU A 65 -8.96 -6.52 -16.76
N VAL A 66 -9.88 -5.78 -17.37
CA VAL A 66 -9.69 -5.15 -18.68
C VAL A 66 -8.56 -4.12 -18.64
N ASP A 67 -8.47 -3.33 -17.57
CA ASP A 67 -7.39 -2.35 -17.41
C ASP A 67 -6.02 -3.04 -17.25
N ILE A 68 -5.97 -4.18 -16.56
CA ILE A 68 -4.74 -4.99 -16.41
C ILE A 68 -4.32 -5.56 -17.76
N LYS A 69 -5.25 -6.20 -18.47
CA LYS A 69 -4.99 -6.76 -19.81
C LYS A 69 -4.50 -5.69 -20.77
N LEU A 70 -5.13 -4.51 -20.73
CA LEU A 70 -4.71 -3.38 -21.55
C LEU A 70 -3.29 -2.93 -21.18
N ALA A 71 -2.96 -2.78 -19.90
CA ALA A 71 -1.62 -2.37 -19.47
C ALA A 71 -0.53 -3.34 -19.96
N ILE A 72 -0.78 -4.65 -19.86
CA ILE A 72 0.15 -5.69 -20.31
C ILE A 72 0.37 -5.64 -21.83
N VAL A 73 -0.70 -5.48 -22.61
CA VAL A 73 -0.59 -5.36 -24.07
C VAL A 73 0.27 -4.15 -24.45
N TRP A 74 0.11 -3.02 -23.76
CA TRP A 74 0.90 -1.82 -24.04
C TRP A 74 2.38 -2.01 -23.69
N GLU A 75 2.67 -2.68 -22.57
CA GLU A 75 4.05 -3.01 -22.16
C GLU A 75 4.72 -3.95 -23.16
N GLU A 76 4.03 -5.02 -23.59
CA GLU A 76 4.52 -5.95 -24.61
C GLU A 76 4.76 -5.25 -25.96
N MET A 77 3.86 -4.34 -26.38
CA MET A 77 4.06 -3.54 -27.59
C MET A 77 5.26 -2.60 -27.48
N GLU A 78 5.51 -2.02 -26.32
CA GLU A 78 6.66 -1.14 -26.09
C GLU A 78 7.98 -1.93 -26.13
N ASP A 79 8.00 -3.14 -25.58
CA ASP A 79 9.16 -4.02 -25.60
C ASP A 79 9.49 -4.50 -27.02
N VAL A 80 8.48 -4.85 -27.82
CA VAL A 80 8.66 -5.14 -29.25
C VAL A 80 9.21 -3.93 -29.98
N ALA A 81 8.70 -2.72 -29.71
CA ALA A 81 9.19 -1.49 -30.32
C ALA A 81 10.65 -1.16 -29.94
N LYS A 82 11.10 -1.60 -28.75
CA LYS A 82 12.50 -1.49 -28.29
C LYS A 82 13.42 -2.58 -28.87
N GLY A 83 12.87 -3.53 -29.63
CA GLY A 83 13.62 -4.61 -30.27
C GLY A 83 13.86 -5.83 -29.38
N PHE A 84 13.10 -5.97 -28.28
CA PHE A 84 13.03 -7.26 -27.59
C PHE A 84 12.32 -8.29 -28.46
N LEU A 85 12.70 -9.57 -28.30
CA LEU A 85 12.08 -10.67 -29.03
C LEU A 85 10.60 -10.77 -28.66
N GLU A 86 9.74 -10.85 -29.68
CA GLU A 86 8.35 -11.26 -29.51
C GLU A 86 8.33 -12.62 -28.81
N LEU A 87 7.83 -12.64 -27.58
CA LEU A 87 7.56 -13.88 -26.86
C LEU A 87 6.34 -14.54 -27.50
N ASP A 88 6.36 -15.87 -27.62
CA ASP A 88 5.16 -16.58 -28.04
C ASP A 88 4.02 -16.41 -27.02
N GLU A 89 2.77 -16.61 -27.46
CA GLU A 89 1.60 -16.47 -26.59
C GLU A 89 1.71 -17.35 -25.32
N SER A 90 2.41 -18.49 -25.36
CA SER A 90 2.59 -19.38 -24.22
C SER A 90 3.67 -18.94 -23.21
N THR A 91 4.50 -17.96 -23.56
CA THR A 91 5.62 -17.48 -22.73
C THR A 91 5.53 -15.97 -22.46
N SER A 92 4.56 -15.28 -23.05
CA SER A 92 4.24 -13.87 -22.82
C SER A 92 3.59 -13.60 -21.45
N ALA A 93 3.68 -12.36 -20.96
CA ALA A 93 3.03 -11.97 -19.71
C ALA A 93 1.50 -12.04 -19.84
N GLY A 94 0.96 -11.68 -21.01
CA GLY A 94 -0.44 -11.85 -21.34
C GLY A 94 -0.89 -13.32 -21.32
N GLY A 95 -0.05 -14.22 -21.82
CA GLY A 95 -0.26 -15.67 -21.78
C GLY A 95 -0.34 -16.25 -20.37
N PHE A 96 0.60 -15.88 -19.50
CA PHE A 96 0.57 -16.30 -18.10
C PHE A 96 -0.64 -15.77 -17.35
N LEU A 97 -1.04 -14.52 -17.62
CA LEU A 97 -2.25 -13.95 -17.02
C LEU A 97 -3.51 -14.69 -17.49
N ALA A 98 -3.63 -14.97 -18.79
CA ALA A 98 -4.75 -15.71 -19.35
C ALA A 98 -4.86 -17.12 -18.74
N LEU A 99 -3.73 -17.82 -18.58
CA LEU A 99 -3.70 -19.13 -17.93
C LEU A 99 -4.08 -19.06 -16.46
N ALA A 100 -3.61 -18.05 -15.73
CA ALA A 100 -3.96 -17.86 -14.32
C ALA A 100 -5.47 -17.64 -14.13
N LEU A 101 -6.08 -16.78 -14.96
CA LEU A 101 -7.52 -16.54 -14.95
C LEU A 101 -8.31 -17.80 -15.31
N TYR A 102 -7.87 -18.54 -16.32
CA TYR A 102 -8.50 -19.82 -16.68
C TYR A 102 -8.47 -20.83 -15.53
N ILE A 103 -7.36 -20.91 -14.78
CA ILE A 103 -7.26 -21.78 -13.60
C ILE A 103 -8.20 -21.31 -12.48
N GLU A 104 -8.35 -20.00 -12.27
CA GLU A 104 -9.27 -19.44 -11.28
C GLU A 104 -10.74 -19.68 -11.64
N GLU A 105 -11.11 -19.65 -12.93
CA GLU A 105 -12.48 -19.92 -13.39
C GLU A 105 -12.89 -21.40 -13.26
N GLU A 106 -11.94 -22.33 -13.29
CA GLU A 106 -12.18 -23.78 -13.17
C GLU A 106 -12.22 -24.29 -11.70
N GLN A 107 -11.99 -23.43 -10.70
CA GLN A 107 -12.02 -23.77 -9.26
C GLN A 107 -13.33 -23.40 -8.56
#